data_AF-A0AAD7EYZ5-F1
#
_entry.id   AF-A0AAD7EYZ5-F1
#
_cell.length_a   1.000
_cell.length_b   1.000
_cell.length_c   1.000
_cell.angle_alpha   90.00
_cell.angle_beta   90.00
_cell.angle_gamma   90.00
#
_symmetry.space_group_name_H-M   'P 1'
#
loop_
_entity.id
_entity.type
_entity.pdbx_description
1 polymer ?
#
loop_
_entity_poly.entity_id
_entity_poly.type
_entity_poly.pdbx_seq_one_letter_code
_entity_poly.pdbx_strand_id
1 'polypeptide(L)'
;ECTKCYLSVPIQKTNYQCVLEHNGAHILFDDSLKLADQPCRLCLRPFPMCTFVFQKCSGTAAARQIDWKSSTCLNPLNFQMSAAMKSSEKSLCSNHLIECPLQCGVVLWTYNLTAHYNSYHALKSLSNIPAVYQMPELERERMRVVWNNRQVYPSVHRMKKQKMKPQLRISDAHRSTMAWR
;
A
#
# COMPACT_ATOMS: atom_id res chain seq x y z
N GLU A 1 1.60 13.06 -3.08
CA GLU A 1 2.29 12.85 -4.36
C GLU A 1 3.55 12.05 -4.12
N CYS A 2 3.98 11.26 -5.11
CA CYS A 2 5.23 10.50 -5.06
C CYS A 2 6.35 11.29 -5.72
N THR A 3 7.45 11.53 -5.01
CA THR A 3 8.62 12.24 -5.55
C THR A 3 9.53 11.37 -6.42
N LYS A 4 9.25 10.06 -6.50
CA LYS A 4 10.01 9.09 -7.31
C LYS A 4 9.34 8.80 -8.66
N CYS A 5 8.09 9.17 -8.84
CA CYS A 5 7.43 9.10 -10.13
C CYS A 5 7.73 10.37 -10.95
N TYR A 6 8.03 10.20 -12.24
CA TYR A 6 8.28 11.31 -13.16
C TYR A 6 7.05 12.21 -13.34
N LEU A 7 5.85 11.61 -13.38
CA LEU A 7 4.59 12.33 -13.27
C LEU A 7 4.17 12.34 -11.80
N SER A 8 3.86 13.51 -11.24
CA SER A 8 3.30 13.64 -9.90
C SER A 8 1.93 12.96 -9.83
N VAL A 9 1.90 11.64 -9.68
CA VAL A 9 0.67 10.89 -9.51
C VAL A 9 0.13 11.18 -8.11
N PRO A 10 -1.10 11.72 -7.99
CA PRO A 10 -1.73 11.88 -6.69
C PRO A 10 -2.03 10.50 -6.11
N ILE A 11 -1.22 10.05 -5.16
CA ILE A 11 -1.56 8.87 -4.36
C ILE A 11 -2.68 9.27 -3.40
N GLN A 12 -3.80 8.55 -3.44
CA GLN A 12 -4.90 8.71 -2.48
C GLN A 12 -4.41 8.28 -1.08
N LYS A 13 -3.86 9.24 -0.32
CA LYS A 13 -3.30 9.00 1.02
C LYS A 13 -4.34 8.52 2.04
N THR A 14 -5.63 8.75 1.78
CA THR A 14 -6.74 8.23 2.60
C THR A 14 -6.88 6.71 2.51
N ASN A 15 -6.38 6.09 1.43
CA ASN A 15 -6.29 4.65 1.31
C ASN A 15 -4.83 4.19 1.50
N TYR A 16 -4.52 3.73 2.71
CA TYR A 16 -3.16 3.27 3.05
C TYR A 16 -2.69 2.13 2.14
N GLN A 17 -3.60 1.27 1.65
CA GLN A 17 -3.25 0.17 0.75
C GLN A 17 -2.69 0.70 -0.56
N CYS A 18 -3.29 1.76 -1.12
CA CYS A 18 -2.76 2.40 -2.32
C CYS A 18 -1.34 2.95 -2.12
N VAL A 19 -1.04 3.49 -0.93
CA VAL A 19 0.32 3.95 -0.60
C VAL A 19 1.29 2.78 -0.50
N LEU A 20 0.91 1.69 0.19
CA LEU A 20 1.73 0.50 0.36
C LEU A 20 2.00 -0.22 -0.97
N GLU A 21 1.00 -0.31 -1.83
CA GLU A 21 1.11 -0.91 -3.16
C GLU A 21 1.99 -0.04 -4.07
N HIS A 22 1.75 1.28 -4.11
CA HIS A 22 2.52 2.20 -4.95
C HIS A 22 4.00 2.23 -4.55
N ASN A 23 4.29 2.53 -3.28
CA ASN A 23 5.67 2.51 -2.77
C ASN A 23 6.24 1.10 -2.83
N GLY A 24 5.36 0.09 -2.78
CA GLY A 24 5.77 -1.28 -2.88
C GLY A 24 6.26 -1.68 -4.26
N ALA A 25 5.63 -1.16 -5.31
CA ALA A 25 6.09 -1.33 -6.66
C ALA A 25 7.47 -0.68 -6.85
N HIS A 26 7.66 0.53 -6.30
CA HIS A 26 8.96 1.20 -6.31
C HIS A 26 10.06 0.32 -5.70
N ILE A 27 9.87 -0.19 -4.49
CA ILE A 27 10.93 -0.96 -3.83
C ILE A 27 11.25 -2.28 -4.54
N LEU A 28 10.31 -2.82 -5.33
CA LEU A 28 10.53 -4.07 -6.05
C LEU A 28 11.15 -3.91 -7.44
N PHE A 29 10.86 -2.80 -8.13
CA PHE A 29 11.12 -2.67 -9.57
C PHE A 29 11.77 -1.35 -9.97
N ASP A 30 11.97 -0.41 -9.04
CA ASP A 30 12.69 0.84 -9.29
C ASP A 30 14.19 0.63 -9.08
N ASP A 31 14.95 0.54 -10.17
CA ASP A 31 16.40 0.34 -10.14
C ASP A 31 17.16 1.48 -9.45
N SER A 32 16.53 2.66 -9.29
CA SER A 32 17.13 3.78 -8.54
C SER A 32 17.07 3.59 -7.02
N LEU A 33 16.24 2.66 -6.53
CA LEU A 33 16.12 2.35 -5.11
C LEU A 33 16.94 1.11 -4.77
N LYS A 34 17.91 1.29 -3.88
CA LYS A 34 18.70 0.17 -3.36
C LYS A 34 17.93 -0.50 -2.22
N LEU A 35 17.55 -1.76 -2.41
CA LEU A 35 16.88 -2.55 -1.37
C LEU A 35 17.76 -2.70 -0.11
N ALA A 36 19.09 -2.70 -0.27
CA ALA A 36 20.06 -2.72 0.83
C ALA A 36 19.88 -1.57 1.83
N ASP A 37 19.36 -0.42 1.37
CA ASP A 37 19.08 0.75 2.20
C ASP A 37 17.78 0.58 3.01
N GLN A 38 17.07 -0.53 2.85
CA GLN A 38 15.82 -0.89 3.54
C GLN A 38 14.79 0.26 3.52
N PRO A 39 14.38 0.73 2.33
CA PRO A 39 13.48 1.87 2.18
C PRO A 39 12.13 1.65 2.89
N CYS A 40 11.62 2.72 3.51
CA CYS A 40 10.33 2.73 4.17
C CYS A 40 9.18 2.61 3.17
N ARG A 41 8.19 1.76 3.46
CA ARG A 41 7.03 1.58 2.58
C ARG A 41 6.03 2.75 2.57
N LEU A 42 6.15 3.70 3.49
CA LEU A 42 5.23 4.84 3.57
C LEU A 42 5.81 6.11 2.93
N CYS A 43 7.12 6.29 3.01
CA CYS A 43 7.80 7.52 2.57
C CYS A 43 9.06 7.29 1.74
N LEU A 44 9.46 6.03 1.49
CA LEU A 44 10.64 5.62 0.73
C LEU A 44 11.99 6.09 1.28
N ARG A 45 12.03 6.74 2.45
CA ARG A 45 13.29 7.09 3.11
C ARG A 45 14.01 5.82 3.60
N PRO A 46 15.34 5.78 3.52
CA PRO A 46 16.12 4.61 3.92
C PRO A 46 16.17 4.43 5.44
N PHE A 47 16.46 3.21 5.89
CA PHE A 47 16.91 2.96 7.26
C PHE A 47 18.35 3.47 7.44
N PRO A 48 18.73 4.06 8.58
CA PRO A 48 17.94 4.29 9.80
C PRO A 48 17.21 5.65 9.83
N MET A 49 17.12 6.37 8.71
CA MET A 49 16.45 7.69 8.68
C MET A 49 14.93 7.61 8.90
N CYS A 50 14.34 6.44 8.65
CA CYS A 50 12.94 6.15 8.92
C CYS A 50 12.82 4.83 9.67
N THR A 51 12.37 4.90 10.92
CA THR A 51 12.25 3.79 11.86
C THR A 51 10.84 3.72 12.41
N PHE A 52 10.46 2.50 12.82
CA PHE A 52 9.18 2.22 13.45
C PHE A 52 9.42 1.62 14.83
N VAL A 53 8.54 1.94 15.76
CA VAL A 53 8.51 1.36 17.11
C VAL A 53 7.12 0.81 17.33
N PHE A 54 7.00 -0.40 17.85
CA PHE A 54 5.71 -0.92 18.30
C PHE A 54 5.41 -0.48 19.72
N GLN A 55 4.15 -0.16 19.98
CA GLN A 55 3.66 0.06 21.32
C GLN A 55 3.71 -1.25 22.11
N LYS A 56 4.25 -1.19 23.33
CA LYS A 56 4.12 -2.27 24.29
C LYS A 56 2.70 -2.26 24.84
N CYS A 57 1.82 -3.05 24.26
CA CYS A 57 0.47 -3.23 24.79
C CYS A 57 0.46 -4.42 25.76
N SER A 58 -0.05 -4.21 26.97
CA SER A 58 -0.27 -5.28 27.95
C SER A 58 -1.58 -6.01 27.64
N GLY A 59 -1.52 -7.28 27.23
CA GLY A 59 -2.69 -8.15 27.04
C GLY A 59 -2.54 -9.15 25.88
N THR A 60 -3.18 -10.31 25.99
CA THR A 60 -3.10 -11.43 25.02
C THR A 60 -3.78 -11.17 23.66
N ALA A 61 -4.56 -10.08 23.55
CA ALA A 61 -5.33 -9.71 22.35
C ALA A 61 -4.94 -8.36 21.73
N ALA A 62 -3.86 -7.73 22.20
CA ALA A 62 -3.49 -6.42 21.70
C ALA A 62 -2.94 -6.52 20.27
N ALA A 63 -3.71 -6.01 19.30
CA ALA A 63 -3.21 -5.75 17.96
C ALA A 63 -1.91 -4.91 18.08
N ARG A 64 -0.83 -5.32 17.40
CA ARG A 64 0.42 -4.56 17.39
C ARG A 64 0.15 -3.19 16.78
N GLN A 65 0.22 -2.14 17.61
CA GLN A 65 0.06 -0.76 17.18
C GLN A 65 1.44 -0.10 17.02
N ILE A 66 1.53 0.82 16.07
CA ILE A 66 2.74 1.62 15.85
C ILE A 66 2.74 2.78 16.85
N ASP A 67 3.84 2.93 17.58
CA ASP A 67 4.10 4.13 18.36
C ASP A 67 4.63 5.23 17.43
N TRP A 68 3.71 6.04 16.90
CA TRP A 68 4.06 7.16 16.03
C TRP A 68 4.87 8.25 16.73
N LYS A 69 4.86 8.35 18.07
CA LYS A 69 5.67 9.33 18.81
C LYS A 69 7.14 8.94 18.82
N SER A 70 7.41 7.65 18.94
CA SER A 70 8.77 7.10 18.96
C SER A 70 9.28 6.72 17.56
N SER A 71 8.40 6.70 16.55
CA SER A 71 8.74 6.44 15.15
C SER A 71 9.17 7.72 14.43
N THR A 72 9.98 7.59 13.37
CA THR A 72 10.56 8.75 12.65
C THR A 72 10.01 8.92 11.23
N CYS A 73 8.98 8.16 10.85
CA CYS A 73 8.38 8.25 9.52
C CYS A 73 7.70 9.60 9.28
N LEU A 74 8.07 10.28 8.19
CA LEU A 74 7.48 11.57 7.77
C LEU A 74 6.08 11.45 7.14
N ASN A 75 5.59 10.23 6.89
CA ASN A 75 4.27 9.99 6.33
C ASN A 75 3.49 9.02 7.23
N PRO A 76 3.16 9.42 8.48
CA PRO A 76 2.37 8.58 9.36
C PRO A 76 0.99 8.38 8.75
N LEU A 77 0.58 7.11 8.64
CA LEU A 77 -0.75 6.73 8.16
C LEU A 77 -1.40 5.87 9.22
N ASN A 78 -2.65 6.18 9.57
CA ASN A 78 -3.43 5.33 10.47
C ASN A 78 -3.94 4.12 9.68
N PHE A 79 -3.39 2.94 9.97
CA PHE A 79 -3.88 1.68 9.43
C PHE A 79 -3.75 0.55 10.45
N GLN A 80 -4.62 -0.43 10.34
CA GLN A 80 -4.53 -1.65 11.14
C GLN A 80 -3.55 -2.61 10.46
N MET A 81 -2.48 -2.97 11.15
CA MET A 81 -1.48 -3.92 10.61
C MET A 81 -2.08 -5.27 10.25
N SER A 82 -3.08 -5.76 10.99
CA SER A 82 -3.79 -7.02 10.72
C SER A 82 -4.41 -7.07 9.32
N ALA A 83 -4.82 -5.92 8.78
CA ALA A 83 -5.35 -5.82 7.43
C ALA A 83 -4.26 -5.88 6.34
N ALA A 84 -3.01 -5.53 6.68
CA ALA A 84 -1.84 -5.62 5.80
C ALA A 84 -1.16 -7.00 5.81
N MET A 85 -1.49 -7.87 6.78
CA MET A 85 -0.89 -9.20 6.92
C MET A 85 -1.44 -10.26 5.94
N LYS A 86 -2.54 -9.98 5.23
CA LYS A 86 -3.19 -10.94 4.32
C LYS A 86 -3.26 -10.37 2.91
N SER A 87 -2.55 -11.01 1.97
CA SER A 87 -2.81 -10.79 0.55
C SER A 87 -4.21 -11.34 0.21
N SER A 88 -5.07 -10.52 -0.38
CA SER A 88 -6.41 -10.90 -0.85
C SER A 88 -6.65 -10.31 -2.24
N GLU A 89 -7.78 -10.66 -2.87
CA GLU A 89 -8.20 -10.00 -4.12
C GLU A 89 -8.33 -8.47 -3.99
N LYS A 90 -8.51 -7.96 -2.77
CA LYS A 90 -8.68 -6.53 -2.46
C LYS A 90 -7.44 -5.88 -1.84
N SER A 91 -6.41 -6.65 -1.50
CA SER A 91 -5.15 -6.17 -0.91
C SER A 91 -4.02 -6.98 -1.51
N LEU A 92 -3.34 -6.43 -2.51
CA LEU A 92 -2.38 -7.21 -3.30
C LEU A 92 -1.06 -7.45 -2.57
N CYS A 93 -0.86 -6.76 -1.44
CA CYS A 93 0.39 -6.69 -0.72
C CYS A 93 0.22 -7.34 0.66
N SER A 94 0.99 -8.39 0.94
CA SER A 94 1.13 -8.99 2.28
C SER A 94 2.21 -8.29 3.10
N ASN A 95 2.76 -7.18 2.60
CA ASN A 95 3.84 -6.47 3.26
C ASN A 95 3.35 -5.72 4.50
N HIS A 96 3.92 -6.05 5.64
CA HIS A 96 3.60 -5.47 6.93
C HIS A 96 4.86 -5.26 7.76
N LEU A 97 4.74 -4.45 8.82
CA LEU A 97 5.82 -4.30 9.78
C LEU A 97 5.95 -5.57 10.63
N ILE A 98 7.18 -6.00 10.86
CA ILE A 98 7.54 -7.08 11.76
C ILE A 98 8.74 -6.66 12.60
N GLU A 99 8.83 -7.20 13.81
CA GLU A 99 10.10 -7.21 14.53
C GLU A 99 11.05 -8.18 13.84
N CYS A 100 12.35 -7.84 13.81
CA CYS A 100 13.36 -8.76 13.33
C CYS A 100 13.24 -10.08 14.11
N PRO A 101 13.11 -11.25 13.45
CA PRO A 101 12.98 -12.54 14.13
C PRO A 101 14.18 -12.90 15.02
N LEU A 102 15.35 -12.28 14.81
CA LEU A 102 16.53 -12.42 15.67
C LEU A 102 16.51 -11.48 16.89
N GLN A 103 15.42 -10.76 17.11
CA GLN A 103 15.16 -9.91 18.27
C GLN A 103 16.22 -8.82 18.50
N CYS A 104 16.80 -8.27 17.43
CA CYS A 104 17.77 -7.17 17.50
C CYS A 104 17.13 -5.78 17.77
N GLY A 105 15.84 -5.75 18.16
CA GLY A 105 15.10 -4.52 18.45
C GLY A 105 14.69 -3.68 17.23
N VAL A 106 14.95 -4.15 16.01
CA VAL A 106 14.57 -3.43 14.78
C VAL A 106 13.18 -3.86 14.31
N VAL A 107 12.32 -2.90 14.01
CA VAL A 107 11.05 -3.10 13.31
C VAL A 107 11.21 -2.70 11.85
N LEU A 108 10.85 -3.61 10.94
CA LEU A 108 11.06 -3.46 9.50
C LEU A 108 9.90 -4.02 8.69
N TRP A 109 9.80 -3.61 7.43
CA TRP A 109 8.82 -4.15 6.47
C TRP A 109 9.25 -5.54 6.01
N THR A 110 8.34 -6.51 5.91
CA THR A 110 8.69 -7.91 5.54
C THR A 110 9.54 -8.02 4.28
N TYR A 111 9.29 -7.18 3.28
CA TYR A 111 10.09 -7.17 2.04
C TYR A 111 11.56 -6.76 2.26
N ASN A 112 11.85 -5.99 3.30
CA ASN A 112 13.20 -5.58 3.65
C ASN A 112 13.92 -6.63 4.51
N LEU A 113 13.25 -7.71 4.93
CA LEU A 113 13.79 -8.71 5.86
C LEU A 113 15.05 -9.39 5.32
N THR A 114 15.05 -9.81 4.06
CA THR A 114 16.23 -10.45 3.46
C THR A 114 17.41 -9.49 3.40
N ALA A 115 17.18 -8.24 2.95
CA ALA A 115 18.22 -7.22 2.92
C ALA A 115 18.75 -6.88 4.32
N HIS A 116 17.85 -6.78 5.31
CA HIS A 116 18.21 -6.56 6.71
C HIS A 116 19.13 -7.67 7.23
N TYR A 117 18.78 -8.94 6.99
CA TYR A 117 19.60 -10.07 7.41
C TYR A 117 20.98 -10.05 6.75
N ASN A 118 21.04 -9.80 5.44
CA ASN A 118 22.31 -9.75 4.72
C ASN A 118 23.23 -8.65 5.26
N SER A 119 22.68 -7.49 5.61
CA SER A 119 23.47 -6.34 6.08
C SER A 119 23.85 -6.42 7.56
N TYR A 120 22.96 -6.92 8.43
CA TYR A 120 23.13 -6.84 9.89
C TYR A 120 23.28 -8.19 10.59
N HIS A 121 23.04 -9.29 9.87
CA HIS A 121 23.10 -10.67 10.37
C HIS A 121 23.88 -11.58 9.42
N ALA A 122 24.89 -11.05 8.72
CA ALA A 122 25.65 -11.77 7.68
C ALA A 122 26.23 -13.13 8.11
N LEU A 123 26.52 -13.31 9.41
CA LEU A 123 27.03 -14.56 9.98
C LEU A 123 25.94 -15.58 10.33
N LYS A 124 24.66 -15.24 10.18
CA LYS A 124 23.52 -16.12 10.49
C LYS A 124 22.86 -16.61 9.20
N SER A 125 22.57 -17.89 9.14
CA SER A 125 21.95 -18.51 7.96
C SER A 125 20.56 -17.92 7.67
N LEU A 126 20.33 -17.56 6.41
CA LEU A 126 19.01 -17.19 5.87
C LEU A 126 18.01 -18.36 5.92
N SER A 127 18.47 -19.60 6.11
CA SER A 127 17.60 -20.78 6.32
C SER A 127 16.65 -20.61 7.51
N ASN A 128 16.94 -19.68 8.41
CA ASN A 128 16.12 -19.37 9.56
C ASN A 128 15.04 -18.32 9.29
N ILE A 129 14.96 -17.75 8.07
CA ILE A 129 13.85 -16.85 7.71
C ILE A 129 12.61 -17.70 7.43
N PRO A 130 11.53 -17.57 8.23
CA PRO A 130 10.29 -18.31 7.98
C PRO A 130 9.75 -18.05 6.56
N ALA A 131 9.32 -19.12 5.89
CA ALA A 131 8.73 -19.05 4.54
C ALA A 131 7.53 -18.08 4.47
N VAL A 132 6.82 -17.87 5.59
CA VAL A 132 5.71 -16.90 5.71
C VAL A 132 6.13 -15.44 5.44
N TYR A 133 7.43 -15.11 5.50
CA TYR A 133 7.93 -13.78 5.13
C TYR A 133 8.49 -13.69 3.72
N GLN A 134 8.55 -14.82 3.00
CA GLN A 134 8.89 -14.81 1.58
C GLN A 134 7.68 -14.31 0.80
N MET A 135 7.91 -13.36 -0.10
CA MET A 135 6.86 -12.87 -0.96
C MET A 135 6.43 -13.97 -1.94
N PRO A 136 5.14 -14.33 -2.02
CA PRO A 136 4.65 -15.26 -3.02
C PRO A 136 4.89 -14.73 -4.44
N GLU A 137 5.21 -15.62 -5.39
CA GLU A 137 5.44 -15.22 -6.79
C GLU A 137 4.20 -14.56 -7.41
N LEU A 138 3.00 -15.03 -7.04
CA LEU A 138 1.74 -14.42 -7.46
C LEU A 138 1.61 -12.96 -7.00
N GLU A 139 2.06 -12.65 -5.78
CA GLU A 139 2.08 -11.28 -5.27
C GLU A 139 3.08 -10.43 -6.06
N ARG A 140 4.27 -10.95 -6.35
CA ARG A 140 5.26 -10.28 -7.19
C ARG A 140 4.70 -9.94 -8.58
N GLU A 141 4.01 -10.87 -9.23
CA GLU A 141 3.40 -10.63 -10.56
C GLU A 141 2.35 -9.52 -10.50
N ARG A 142 1.48 -9.54 -9.48
CA ARG A 142 0.47 -8.50 -9.30
C ARG A 142 1.10 -7.13 -9.03
N MET A 143 2.18 -7.08 -8.24
CA MET A 143 2.93 -5.85 -8.02
C MET A 143 3.61 -5.34 -9.28
N ARG A 144 3.99 -6.21 -10.24
CA ARG A 144 4.50 -5.79 -11.55
C ARG A 144 3.45 -5.05 -12.36
N VAL A 145 2.19 -5.45 -12.27
CA VAL A 145 1.07 -4.70 -12.88
C VAL A 145 0.94 -3.31 -12.26
N VAL A 146 1.04 -3.20 -10.92
CA VAL A 146 1.05 -1.90 -10.22
C VAL A 146 2.22 -1.03 -10.69
N TRP A 147 3.42 -1.61 -10.83
CA TRP A 147 4.59 -0.92 -11.35
C TRP A 147 4.38 -0.38 -12.76
N ASN A 148 3.90 -1.22 -13.68
CA ASN A 148 3.67 -0.81 -15.07
C ASN A 148 2.60 0.29 -15.19
N ASN A 149 1.58 0.26 -14.31
CA ASN A 149 0.50 1.24 -14.30
C ASN A 149 0.77 2.44 -13.37
N ARG A 150 1.94 2.53 -12.72
CA ARG A 150 2.22 3.53 -11.68
C ARG A 150 2.10 4.98 -12.14
N GLN A 151 2.29 5.22 -13.45
CA GLN A 151 2.20 6.53 -14.10
C GLN A 151 0.82 6.80 -14.69
N VAL A 152 -0.03 5.77 -14.82
CA VAL A 152 -1.37 5.88 -15.36
C VAL A 152 -2.29 6.28 -14.23
N TYR A 153 -2.78 7.52 -14.26
CA TYR A 153 -3.92 7.88 -13.44
C TYR A 153 -5.12 7.03 -13.90
N PRO A 154 -5.80 6.27 -13.03
CA PRO A 154 -7.15 5.85 -13.38
C PRO A 154 -7.94 7.15 -13.46
N SER A 155 -8.23 7.61 -14.69
CA SER A 155 -9.20 8.66 -14.93
C SER A 155 -10.32 8.47 -13.93
N VAL A 156 -10.44 9.45 -13.03
CA VAL A 156 -11.43 9.54 -11.93
C VAL A 156 -12.62 8.73 -12.34
N HIS A 157 -12.99 7.69 -11.58
CA HIS A 157 -14.25 6.98 -11.73
C HIS A 157 -14.84 7.15 -13.14
N ARG A 158 -14.67 6.15 -14.02
CA ARG A 158 -15.81 5.86 -14.89
C ARG A 158 -16.91 5.52 -13.88
N MET A 159 -17.61 6.54 -13.38
CA MET A 159 -18.91 6.41 -12.81
C MET A 159 -19.56 5.49 -13.80
N LYS A 160 -19.93 4.29 -13.34
CA LYS A 160 -20.86 3.48 -14.11
C LYS A 160 -21.89 4.51 -14.55
N LYS A 161 -21.93 4.84 -15.85
CA LYS A 161 -23.07 5.53 -16.41
C LYS A 161 -24.16 4.56 -16.04
N GLN A 162 -24.85 4.79 -14.92
CA GLN A 162 -26.20 4.35 -14.79
C GLN A 162 -26.77 4.82 -16.11
N LYS A 163 -27.20 3.88 -16.95
CA LYS A 163 -28.11 4.20 -18.01
C LYS A 163 -29.34 4.76 -17.29
N MET A 164 -29.30 6.03 -16.90
CA MET A 164 -30.51 6.81 -16.77
C MET A 164 -31.06 6.78 -18.18
N LYS A 165 -32.02 5.88 -18.39
CA LYS A 165 -32.92 6.00 -19.52
C LYS A 165 -33.37 7.47 -19.49
N PRO A 166 -33.18 8.26 -20.56
CA PRO A 166 -33.77 9.58 -20.58
C PRO A 166 -35.27 9.35 -20.47
N GLN A 167 -35.82 9.61 -19.29
CA GLN A 167 -37.25 9.69 -19.12
C GLN A 167 -37.62 11.00 -19.80
N LEU A 168 -38.06 10.88 -21.06
CA LEU A 168 -38.66 12.00 -21.78
C LEU A 168 -39.82 12.48 -20.91
N ARG A 169 -39.62 13.60 -20.19
CA ARG A 169 -40.71 14.37 -19.65
C ARG A 169 -41.37 15.05 -20.83
N ILE A 170 -42.41 14.42 -21.36
CA ILE A 170 -43.37 15.10 -22.21
C ILE A 170 -43.98 16.18 -21.32
N SER A 171 -43.62 17.45 -21.56
CA SER A 171 -44.35 18.58 -20.99
C SER A 171 -45.77 18.58 -21.57
N ASP A 172 -46.78 18.79 -20.73
CA ASP A 172 -48.21 18.90 -21.08
C ASP A 172 -48.58 20.03 -22.06
N ALA A 173 -47.60 20.62 -22.75
CA ALA A 173 -47.76 21.74 -23.68
C ALA A 173 -48.26 21.32 -25.09
N HIS A 174 -48.67 20.06 -25.29
CA HIS A 174 -49.23 19.57 -26.55
C HIS A 174 -50.62 18.93 -26.41
N ARG A 175 -51.51 19.53 -25.61
CA ARG A 175 -52.96 19.30 -25.79
C ARG A 175 -53.48 20.26 -26.86
N SER A 176 -53.55 19.78 -28.10
CA SER A 176 -54.46 20.36 -29.09
C SER A 176 -55.88 19.97 -28.72
N THR A 177 -56.62 20.86 -28.06
CA THR A 177 -58.07 20.73 -27.90
C THR A 177 -58.71 20.99 -29.27
N MET A 178 -59.08 19.92 -29.98
CA MET A 178 -60.02 20.06 -31.10
C MET A 178 -61.41 20.33 -30.53
N ALA A 179 -61.89 21.56 -30.70
CA ALA A 179 -63.29 21.89 -30.53
C ALA A 179 -64.07 21.32 -31.73
N TRP A 180 -64.87 20.28 -31.50
CA TRP A 180 -65.92 19.89 -32.44
C TRP A 180 -67.21 20.59 -32.03
N ARG A 181 -67.88 21.17 -33.04
CA ARG A 181 -69.21 21.78 -32.96
C ARG A 181 -70.30 20.74 -32.77
#